data_AF-A0A3N5EEK6-F1
#
_entry.id   AF-A0A3N5EEK6-F1
#
_cell.length_a   1.000
_cell.length_b   1.000
_cell.length_c   1.000
_cell.angle_alpha   90.00
_cell.angle_beta   90.00
_cell.angle_gamma   90.00
#
_symmetry.space_group_name_H-M   'P 1'
#
loop_
_entity.id
_entity.type
_entity.pdbx_description
1 polymer ?
#
loop_
_entity_poly.entity_id
_entity_poly.type
_entity_poly.pdbx_seq_one_letter_code
_entity_poly.pdbx_strand_id
1 'polypeptide(L)'
;MSVINHDSVFTSLRQNGPLATTDSVELNTPFSRRTKDWLRILRANRLNITKYRALRSQVFEFLNISDFSQIPTLLENKLLRNERSHRACTLLGNMFGVEGTTREVEARVIEYARTADAVVNSLRNKIMAPYASHIATTNEIEVTNDPVNLLLIMFDDRYHKKARFEARRKLVLMSLAGSIDQRERETQIEDKFSLFLDFLNDYVWSRKQKIGEHEIVYLLSHHNSDDFRCTDVQLISLEQANTMHPEAGTKL
;
A
#
# COMPACT_ATOMS: atom_id res chain seq x y z
N MET A 1 17.43 -10.73 3.65
CA MET A 1 17.50 -9.27 3.45
C MET A 1 16.66 -8.58 4.51
N SER A 2 17.28 -7.77 5.37
CA SER A 2 16.58 -7.08 6.45
C SER A 2 15.76 -5.91 5.89
N VAL A 3 14.44 -6.07 5.81
CA VAL A 3 13.46 -5.04 5.41
C VAL A 3 13.47 -3.83 6.38
N ILE A 4 14.15 -3.97 7.52
CA ILE A 4 14.26 -2.98 8.58
C ILE A 4 15.70 -2.44 8.62
N ASN A 5 16.19 -1.86 7.53
CA ASN A 5 17.43 -1.05 7.57
C ASN A 5 17.13 0.39 8.03
N HIS A 6 18.14 1.15 8.47
CA HIS A 6 17.99 2.55 8.94
C HIS A 6 17.45 3.52 7.88
N ASP A 7 17.47 3.09 6.62
CA ASP A 7 16.97 3.84 5.46
C ASP A 7 15.53 3.45 5.06
N SER A 8 14.94 2.45 5.72
CA SER A 8 13.59 1.95 5.43
C SER A 8 12.49 2.93 5.86
N VAL A 9 11.39 2.97 5.10
CA VAL A 9 10.16 3.72 5.44
C VAL A 9 9.60 3.26 6.80
N PHE A 10 9.86 2.01 7.19
CA PHE A 10 9.47 1.43 8.48
C PHE A 10 10.32 1.90 9.66
N THR A 11 11.29 2.80 9.47
CA THR A 11 12.06 3.38 10.58
C THR A 11 11.19 4.14 11.58
N SER A 12 10.05 4.68 11.12
CA SER A 12 9.03 5.28 11.99
C SER A 12 8.30 4.25 12.88
N LEU A 13 8.33 2.96 12.56
CA LEU A 13 7.72 1.89 13.36
C LEU A 13 8.65 1.31 14.43
N ARG A 14 9.92 1.71 14.45
CA ARG A 14 10.87 1.17 15.44
C ARG A 14 10.51 1.64 16.84
N GLN A 15 10.32 0.66 17.74
CA GLN A 15 10.17 0.87 19.19
C GLN A 15 11.46 1.37 19.84
N ASN A 16 12.60 1.15 19.20
CA ASN A 16 13.91 1.58 19.68
C ASN A 16 14.47 2.61 18.71
N GLY A 17 14.88 3.77 19.23
CA GLY A 17 15.53 4.82 18.45
C GLY A 17 14.98 6.22 18.71
N PRO A 18 15.41 7.20 17.90
CA PRO A 18 15.13 8.61 18.15
C PRO A 18 13.67 9.01 17.99
N LEU A 19 12.86 8.17 17.33
CA LEU A 19 11.44 8.38 17.15
C LEU A 19 10.62 7.37 17.96
N ALA A 20 11.18 6.70 18.97
CA ALA A 20 10.44 5.72 19.78
C ALA A 20 9.31 6.35 20.60
N THR A 21 8.26 5.58 20.88
CA THR A 21 7.24 5.96 21.87
C THR A 21 7.82 5.77 23.27
N THR A 22 7.91 6.85 24.04
CA THR A 22 8.47 6.82 25.40
C THR A 22 7.40 6.56 26.47
N ASP A 23 7.82 6.30 27.72
CA ASP A 23 6.91 5.94 28.82
C ASP A 23 6.02 7.10 29.26
N SER A 24 6.50 8.34 29.18
CA SER A 24 5.67 9.54 29.35
C SER A 24 5.82 10.53 28.20
N VAL A 25 4.87 11.46 28.06
CA VAL A 25 4.88 12.55 27.07
C VAL A 25 5.13 13.90 27.75
N GLU A 26 6.15 14.61 27.31
CA GLU A 26 6.50 15.95 27.81
C GLU A 26 6.40 16.97 26.66
N LEU A 27 5.30 17.71 26.60
CA LEU A 27 5.08 18.72 25.55
C LEU A 27 5.52 20.13 25.95
N ASN A 28 5.48 20.43 27.26
CA ASN A 28 5.62 21.80 27.78
C ASN A 28 6.99 22.07 28.45
N THR A 29 7.94 21.14 28.36
CA THR A 29 9.27 21.23 29.00
C THR A 29 10.40 21.10 27.97
N PRO A 30 10.56 22.08 27.05
CA PRO A 30 11.58 22.01 26.01
C PRO A 30 13.01 21.96 26.56
N PHE A 31 13.23 22.47 27.77
CA PHE A 31 14.53 22.52 28.44
C PHE A 31 14.63 21.55 29.63
N SER A 32 14.31 20.27 29.42
CA SER A 32 14.53 19.21 30.41
C SER A 32 15.80 18.40 30.13
N ARG A 33 16.35 17.73 31.15
CA ARG A 33 17.48 16.79 30.98
C ARG A 33 17.14 15.70 29.95
N ARG A 34 15.91 15.20 30.03
CA ARG A 34 15.37 14.22 29.09
C ARG A 34 15.36 14.73 27.65
N THR A 35 14.87 15.95 27.42
CA THR A 35 14.87 16.56 26.07
C THR A 35 16.29 16.75 25.55
N LYS A 36 17.25 17.12 26.41
CA LYS A 36 18.67 17.21 26.04
C LYS A 36 19.24 15.83 25.64
N ASP A 37 18.94 14.78 26.39
CA ASP A 37 19.40 13.42 26.09
C ASP A 37 18.77 12.86 24.81
N TRP A 38 17.47 13.09 24.62
CA TRP A 38 16.77 12.75 23.38
C TRP A 38 17.37 13.50 22.16
N LEU A 39 17.66 14.80 22.30
CA LEU A 39 18.32 15.58 21.25
C LEU A 39 19.72 15.07 20.92
N ARG A 40 20.50 14.59 21.91
CA ARG A 40 21.81 13.96 21.66
C ARG A 40 21.65 12.70 20.81
N ILE A 41 20.68 11.84 21.13
CA ILE A 41 20.37 10.63 20.37
C ILE A 41 19.88 10.98 18.96
N LEU A 42 19.01 11.98 18.82
CA LEU A 42 18.52 12.46 17.53
C LEU A 42 19.69 12.98 16.66
N ARG A 43 20.61 13.74 17.26
CA ARG A 43 21.78 14.33 16.58
C ARG A 43 22.85 13.33 16.20
N ALA A 44 22.88 12.15 16.82
CA ALA A 44 23.84 11.10 16.50
C ALA A 44 23.82 10.69 15.01
N ASN A 45 22.69 10.92 14.30
CA ASN A 45 22.61 10.74 12.86
C ASN A 45 21.77 11.86 12.21
N ARG A 46 22.37 12.54 11.22
CA ARG A 46 21.75 13.66 10.49
C ARG A 46 20.41 13.29 9.84
N LEU A 47 20.25 12.04 9.38
CA LEU A 47 19.01 11.55 8.78
C LEU A 47 17.84 11.61 9.77
N ASN A 48 18.09 11.34 11.06
CA ASN A 48 17.05 11.35 12.09
C ASN A 48 16.54 12.77 12.35
N ILE A 49 17.41 13.79 12.25
CA ILE A 49 17.00 15.20 12.35
C ILE A 49 16.04 15.55 11.21
N THR A 50 16.38 15.16 9.98
CA THR A 50 15.52 15.42 8.81
C THR A 50 14.18 14.69 8.94
N LYS A 51 14.20 13.40 9.32
CA LYS A 51 12.99 12.61 9.57
C LYS A 51 12.10 13.24 10.64
N TYR A 52 12.70 13.67 11.76
CA TYR A 52 11.97 14.36 12.81
C TYR A 52 11.34 15.68 12.33
N ARG A 53 12.08 16.51 11.59
CA ARG A 53 11.55 17.77 11.05
C ARG A 53 10.39 17.55 10.09
N ALA A 54 10.51 16.56 9.21
CA ALA A 54 9.45 16.19 8.28
C ALA A 54 8.20 15.71 9.04
N LEU A 55 8.35 14.76 9.96
CA LEU A 55 7.25 14.26 10.80
C LEU A 55 6.61 15.36 11.63
N ARG A 56 7.40 16.22 12.29
CA ARG A 56 6.87 17.35 13.05
C ARG A 56 6.04 18.27 12.16
N SER A 57 6.54 18.61 10.99
CA SER A 57 5.82 19.50 10.06
C SER A 57 4.52 18.85 9.57
N GLN A 58 4.54 17.55 9.30
CA GLN A 58 3.34 16.79 8.94
C GLN A 58 2.31 16.74 10.09
N VAL A 59 2.75 16.54 11.33
CA VAL A 59 1.88 16.58 12.52
C VAL A 59 1.27 17.97 12.68
N PHE A 60 2.07 19.02 12.54
CA PHE A 60 1.61 20.40 12.64
C PHE A 60 0.60 20.73 11.55
N GLU A 61 0.86 20.27 10.33
CA GLU A 61 -0.04 20.43 9.20
C GLU A 61 -1.36 19.71 9.46
N PHE A 62 -1.37 18.44 9.88
CA PHE A 62 -2.62 17.72 10.12
C PHE A 62 -3.43 18.26 11.30
N LEU A 63 -2.76 18.59 12.41
CA LEU A 63 -3.44 19.17 13.59
C LEU A 63 -3.77 20.65 13.41
N ASN A 64 -3.24 21.30 12.37
CA ASN A 64 -3.31 22.74 12.14
C ASN A 64 -2.85 23.53 13.38
N ILE A 65 -1.62 23.25 13.82
CA ILE A 65 -0.96 23.88 14.97
C ILE A 65 0.42 24.39 14.57
N SER A 66 0.92 25.39 15.27
CA SER A 66 2.27 25.94 15.09
C SER A 66 3.24 25.47 16.17
N ASP A 67 2.73 24.96 17.30
CA ASP A 67 3.54 24.48 18.40
C ASP A 67 2.87 23.33 19.17
N PHE A 68 3.69 22.48 19.79
CA PHE A 68 3.21 21.33 20.58
C PHE A 68 2.42 21.74 21.82
N SER A 69 2.62 22.95 22.36
CA SER A 69 1.85 23.48 23.50
C SER A 69 0.35 23.63 23.21
N GLN A 70 -0.07 23.59 21.94
CA GLN A 70 -1.48 23.68 21.54
C GLN A 70 -2.21 22.33 21.59
N ILE A 71 -1.48 21.21 21.69
CA ILE A 71 -2.07 19.86 21.72
C ILE A 71 -2.98 19.63 22.94
N PRO A 72 -2.64 20.05 24.17
CA PRO A 72 -3.53 19.91 25.33
C PRO A 72 -4.93 20.49 25.07
N THR A 73 -5.02 21.66 24.44
CA THR A 73 -6.30 22.29 24.07
C THR A 73 -7.10 21.43 23.08
N LEU A 74 -6.43 20.79 22.11
CA LEU A 74 -7.08 19.85 21.19
C LEU A 74 -7.55 18.57 21.90
N LEU A 75 -6.81 18.08 22.90
CA LEU A 75 -7.22 16.91 23.69
C LEU A 75 -8.47 17.17 24.53
N GLU A 76 -8.68 18.41 24.98
CA GLU A 76 -9.84 18.79 25.79
C GLU A 76 -11.07 19.13 24.93
N ASN A 77 -10.88 19.81 23.80
CA ASN A 77 -11.99 20.35 23.01
C ASN A 77 -12.40 19.43 21.84
N LYS A 78 -13.54 18.75 21.98
CA LYS A 78 -14.09 17.84 20.96
C LYS A 78 -14.49 18.55 19.66
N LEU A 79 -14.99 19.79 19.73
CA LEU A 79 -15.39 20.54 18.54
C LEU A 79 -14.17 20.86 17.67
N LEU A 80 -13.10 21.35 18.30
CA LEU A 80 -11.83 21.60 17.60
C LEU A 80 -11.28 20.31 16.98
N ARG A 81 -11.34 19.18 17.68
CA ARG A 81 -10.91 17.89 17.09
C ARG A 81 -11.69 17.55 15.83
N ASN A 82 -13.02 17.66 15.86
CA ASN A 82 -13.85 17.37 14.69
C ASN A 82 -13.53 18.28 13.50
N GLU A 83 -13.30 19.57 13.73
CA GLU A 83 -12.86 20.50 12.68
C GLU A 83 -11.50 20.10 12.09
N ARG A 84 -10.54 19.71 12.95
CA ARG A 84 -9.22 19.25 12.50
C ARG A 84 -9.30 17.92 11.77
N SER A 85 -10.15 16.99 12.21
CA SER A 85 -10.43 15.73 11.53
C SER A 85 -10.94 15.97 10.12
N HIS A 86 -11.97 16.82 9.96
CA HIS A 86 -12.52 17.12 8.64
C HIS A 86 -11.45 17.69 7.69
N ARG A 87 -10.70 18.69 8.16
CA ARG A 87 -9.60 19.28 7.39
C ARG A 87 -8.51 18.26 7.05
N ALA A 88 -8.12 17.42 8.01
CA ALA A 88 -7.10 16.40 7.81
C ALA A 88 -7.55 15.35 6.78
N CYS A 89 -8.82 14.94 6.80
CA CYS A 89 -9.39 14.05 5.79
C CYS A 89 -9.31 14.68 4.40
N THR A 90 -9.64 15.97 4.24
CA THR A 90 -9.46 16.67 2.96
C THR A 90 -8.01 16.69 2.50
N LEU A 91 -7.06 16.96 3.41
CA LEU A 91 -5.63 16.94 3.09
C LEU A 91 -5.15 15.53 2.68
N LEU A 92 -5.62 14.49 3.36
CA LEU A 92 -5.31 13.09 3.01
C LEU A 92 -5.93 12.71 1.67
N GLY A 93 -7.15 13.14 1.39
CA GLY A 93 -7.78 12.95 0.08
C GLY A 93 -6.95 13.55 -1.04
N ASN A 94 -6.50 14.80 -0.88
CA ASN A 94 -5.60 15.44 -1.83
C ASN A 94 -4.25 14.70 -1.95
N MET A 95 -3.68 14.27 -0.84
CA MET A 95 -2.39 13.57 -0.81
C MET A 95 -2.43 12.23 -1.54
N PHE A 96 -3.51 11.47 -1.40
CA PHE A 96 -3.67 10.15 -2.01
C PHE A 96 -4.42 10.16 -3.34
N GLY A 97 -4.80 11.34 -3.85
CA GLY A 97 -5.61 11.46 -5.06
C GLY A 97 -6.95 10.73 -4.95
N VAL A 98 -7.63 10.88 -3.82
CA VAL A 98 -9.00 10.39 -3.63
C VAL A 98 -9.96 11.45 -4.17
N GLU A 99 -10.64 11.13 -5.26
CA GLU A 99 -11.67 11.97 -5.85
C GLU A 99 -13.03 11.71 -5.18
N GLY A 100 -13.84 12.76 -5.06
CA GLY A 100 -15.20 12.65 -4.54
C GLY A 100 -15.61 13.79 -3.60
N THR A 101 -16.78 13.63 -3.01
CA THR A 101 -17.30 14.49 -1.94
C THR A 101 -16.51 14.32 -0.66
N THR A 102 -16.60 15.30 0.25
CA THR A 102 -15.92 15.23 1.55
C THR A 102 -16.27 13.96 2.35
N ARG A 103 -17.52 13.49 2.25
CA ARG A 103 -17.97 12.25 2.91
C ARG A 103 -17.34 11.00 2.30
N GLU A 104 -17.14 10.96 0.99
CA GLU A 104 -16.48 9.84 0.31
C GLU A 104 -15.00 9.78 0.69
N VAL A 105 -14.33 10.94 0.74
CA VAL A 105 -12.95 11.04 1.22
C VAL A 105 -12.83 10.56 2.67
N GLU A 106 -13.72 11.01 3.56
CA GLU A 106 -13.76 10.55 4.95
C GLU A 106 -13.99 9.04 5.06
N ALA A 107 -14.95 8.49 4.29
CA ALA A 107 -15.23 7.07 4.26
C ALA A 107 -14.01 6.26 3.79
N ARG A 108 -13.30 6.75 2.76
CA ARG A 108 -12.07 6.11 2.26
C ARG A 108 -10.93 6.17 3.28
N VAL A 109 -10.75 7.29 3.98
CA VAL A 109 -9.75 7.40 5.06
C VAL A 109 -10.08 6.43 6.21
N ILE A 110 -11.36 6.28 6.57
CA ILE A 110 -11.80 5.27 7.56
C ILE A 110 -11.53 3.85 7.05
N GLU A 111 -11.70 3.59 5.76
CA GLU A 111 -11.37 2.30 5.15
C GLU A 111 -9.88 1.97 5.29
N TYR A 112 -8.97 2.94 5.10
CA TYR A 112 -7.55 2.74 5.35
C TYR A 112 -7.26 2.34 6.81
N ALA A 113 -8.02 2.86 7.78
CA ALA A 113 -7.90 2.44 9.17
C ALA A 113 -8.32 0.98 9.37
N ARG A 114 -9.41 0.55 8.74
CA ARG A 114 -9.86 -0.85 8.77
C ARG A 114 -8.87 -1.79 8.09
N THR A 115 -8.29 -1.36 6.97
CA THR A 115 -7.22 -2.11 6.28
C THR A 115 -5.99 -2.26 7.18
N ALA A 116 -5.61 -1.20 7.90
CA ALA A 116 -4.52 -1.27 8.88
C ALA A 116 -4.82 -2.29 10.00
N ASP A 117 -6.04 -2.32 10.54
CA ASP A 117 -6.45 -3.31 11.55
C ASP A 117 -6.43 -4.74 10.99
N ALA A 118 -6.92 -4.93 9.75
CA ALA A 118 -6.89 -6.22 9.08
C ALA A 118 -5.46 -6.74 8.89
N VAL A 119 -4.51 -5.87 8.54
CA VAL A 119 -3.08 -6.21 8.45
C VAL A 119 -2.54 -6.63 9.82
N VAL A 120 -2.82 -5.87 10.88
CA VAL A 120 -2.38 -6.21 12.24
C VAL A 120 -2.95 -7.55 12.68
N ASN A 121 -4.24 -7.78 12.45
CA ASN A 121 -4.92 -9.03 12.79
C ASN A 121 -4.38 -10.22 11.99
N SER A 122 -4.08 -10.02 10.70
CA SER A 122 -3.44 -11.02 9.85
C SER A 122 -2.03 -11.36 10.36
N LEU A 123 -1.22 -10.37 10.73
CA LEU A 123 0.11 -10.60 11.31
C LEU A 123 0.02 -11.35 12.65
N ARG A 124 -0.92 -10.98 13.52
CA ARG A 124 -1.16 -11.65 14.81
C ARG A 124 -1.54 -13.12 14.59
N ASN A 125 -2.50 -13.37 13.72
CA ASN A 125 -3.10 -14.70 13.58
C ASN A 125 -2.25 -15.63 12.69
N LYS A 126 -1.46 -15.11 11.74
CA LYS A 126 -0.65 -15.93 10.83
C LYS A 126 0.81 -16.04 11.30
N ILE A 127 1.45 -14.91 11.59
CA ILE A 127 2.88 -14.87 11.89
C ILE A 127 3.13 -15.10 13.37
N MET A 128 2.30 -14.50 14.24
CA MET A 128 2.47 -14.56 15.68
C MET A 128 1.49 -15.52 16.36
N ALA A 129 0.91 -16.47 15.61
CA ALA A 129 -0.04 -17.46 16.14
C ALA A 129 0.41 -18.11 17.46
N PRO A 130 1.69 -18.55 17.61
CA PRO A 130 2.16 -19.16 18.85
C PRO A 130 2.14 -18.22 20.07
N TYR A 131 2.15 -16.90 19.83
CA TYR A 131 2.22 -15.86 20.85
C TYR A 131 0.93 -15.04 20.95
N ALA A 132 -0.08 -15.32 20.13
CA ALA A 132 -1.27 -14.49 20.00
C ALA A 132 -2.04 -14.35 21.32
N SER A 133 -2.09 -15.40 22.15
CA SER A 133 -2.71 -15.37 23.48
C SER A 133 -2.03 -14.41 24.47
N HIS A 134 -0.77 -14.06 24.23
CA HIS A 134 0.01 -13.13 25.06
C HIS A 134 0.02 -11.71 24.48
N ILE A 135 -0.53 -11.50 23.28
CA ILE A 135 -0.58 -10.22 22.59
C ILE A 135 -2.02 -9.69 22.64
N ALA A 136 -2.38 -9.03 23.74
CA ALA A 136 -3.66 -8.31 23.83
C ALA A 136 -3.61 -7.04 22.96
N THR A 137 -4.60 -6.81 22.10
CA THR A 137 -4.77 -5.51 21.41
C THR A 137 -5.51 -4.54 22.32
N THR A 138 -5.17 -3.25 22.27
CA THR A 138 -5.92 -2.23 23.00
C THR A 138 -7.18 -1.87 22.22
N ASN A 139 -8.35 -2.31 22.71
CA ASN A 139 -9.65 -2.11 22.05
C ASN A 139 -9.92 -0.65 21.64
N GLU A 140 -9.49 0.32 22.46
CA GLU A 140 -9.64 1.75 22.18
C GLU A 140 -8.95 2.17 20.88
N ILE A 141 -7.81 1.56 20.54
CA ILE A 141 -7.07 1.85 19.30
C ILE A 141 -7.74 1.16 18.10
N GLU A 142 -8.24 -0.06 18.31
CA GLU A 142 -8.93 -0.83 17.28
C GLU A 142 -10.21 -0.11 16.81
N VAL A 143 -10.98 0.48 17.73
CA VAL A 143 -12.21 1.21 17.37
C VAL A 143 -11.96 2.62 16.82
N THR A 144 -10.79 3.20 17.06
CA THR A 144 -10.47 4.56 16.60
C THR A 144 -10.00 4.54 15.15
N ASN A 145 -10.81 5.08 14.25
CA ASN A 145 -10.52 5.13 12.81
C ASN A 145 -10.13 6.52 12.31
N ASP A 146 -10.42 7.55 13.08
CA ASP A 146 -10.08 8.92 12.72
C ASP A 146 -8.58 9.19 12.90
N PRO A 147 -7.86 9.65 11.86
CA PRO A 147 -6.42 9.83 11.91
C PRO A 147 -5.99 10.93 12.89
N VAL A 148 -6.80 11.97 13.09
CA VAL A 148 -6.48 13.05 14.04
C VAL A 148 -6.58 12.55 15.48
N ASN A 149 -7.61 11.78 15.81
CA ASN A 149 -7.73 11.16 17.12
C ASN A 149 -6.59 10.16 17.38
N LEU A 150 -6.25 9.31 16.41
CA LEU A 150 -5.08 8.42 16.53
C LEU A 150 -3.77 9.20 16.75
N LEU A 151 -3.62 10.35 16.08
CA LEU A 151 -2.44 11.19 16.21
C LEU A 151 -2.37 11.85 17.57
N LEU A 152 -3.50 12.35 18.08
CA LEU A 152 -3.60 12.96 19.41
C LEU A 152 -3.33 11.94 20.53
N ILE A 153 -3.76 10.69 20.38
CA ILE A 153 -3.44 9.60 21.33
C ILE A 153 -1.93 9.46 21.52
N MET A 154 -1.12 9.66 20.47
CA MET A 154 0.35 9.57 20.58
C MET A 154 0.95 10.61 21.54
N PHE A 155 0.24 11.70 21.82
CA PHE A 155 0.67 12.80 22.66
C PHE A 155 -0.10 12.90 23.99
N ASP A 156 -1.04 11.99 24.24
CA ASP A 156 -1.84 11.99 25.46
C ASP A 156 -1.25 11.05 26.51
N ASP A 157 -0.80 11.61 27.63
CA ASP A 157 -0.10 10.84 28.66
C ASP A 157 -1.03 9.93 29.48
N ARG A 158 -2.35 10.08 29.33
CA ARG A 158 -3.36 9.19 29.94
C ARG A 158 -3.31 7.78 29.35
N TYR A 159 -2.84 7.65 28.10
CA TYR A 159 -2.69 6.36 27.43
C TYR A 159 -1.35 5.74 27.78
N HIS A 160 -1.36 4.45 28.14
CA HIS A 160 -0.12 3.69 28.32
C HIS A 160 0.73 3.66 27.04
N LYS A 161 2.06 3.58 27.17
CA LYS A 161 3.01 3.52 26.04
C LYS A 161 2.63 2.53 24.95
N LYS A 162 2.06 1.38 25.32
CA LYS A 162 1.56 0.37 24.39
C LYS A 162 0.47 0.91 23.48
N ALA A 163 -0.57 1.53 24.03
CA ALA A 163 -1.67 2.09 23.26
C ALA A 163 -1.18 3.21 22.32
N ARG A 164 -0.29 4.08 22.82
CA ARG A 164 0.34 5.13 21.99
C ARG A 164 1.17 4.57 20.83
N PHE A 165 1.88 3.46 21.07
CA PHE A 165 2.58 2.76 20.00
C PHE A 165 1.63 2.11 18.99
N GLU A 166 0.56 1.47 19.47
CA GLU A 166 -0.44 0.86 18.58
C GLU A 166 -1.13 1.91 17.71
N ALA A 167 -1.46 3.09 18.27
CA ALA A 167 -2.02 4.22 17.53
C ALA A 167 -1.07 4.70 16.43
N ARG A 168 0.21 4.90 16.77
CA ARG A 168 1.25 5.26 15.81
C ARG A 168 1.40 4.23 14.70
N ARG A 169 1.43 2.94 15.06
CA ARG A 169 1.54 1.84 14.10
C ARG A 169 0.35 1.85 13.15
N LYS A 170 -0.86 2.04 13.67
CA LYS A 170 -2.09 2.13 12.87
C LYS A 170 -2.00 3.29 11.88
N LEU A 171 -1.57 4.48 12.29
CA LEU A 171 -1.36 5.62 11.39
C LEU A 171 -0.36 5.35 10.26
N VAL A 172 0.77 4.71 10.57
CA VAL A 172 1.75 4.36 9.52
C VAL A 172 1.17 3.35 8.53
N LEU A 173 0.41 2.36 9.01
CA LEU A 173 -0.26 1.39 8.16
C LEU A 173 -1.37 2.02 7.32
N MET A 174 -2.12 2.98 7.87
CA MET A 174 -3.09 3.78 7.12
C MET A 174 -2.42 4.54 5.98
N SER A 175 -1.28 5.19 6.26
CA SER A 175 -0.52 5.89 5.22
C SER A 175 -0.03 4.94 4.13
N LEU A 176 0.39 3.73 4.49
CA LEU A 176 0.81 2.73 3.52
C LEU A 176 -0.36 2.23 2.68
N ALA A 177 -1.52 1.99 3.30
CA ALA A 177 -2.74 1.60 2.60
C ALA A 177 -3.16 2.66 1.58
N GLY A 178 -3.15 3.94 1.98
CA GLY A 178 -3.44 5.05 1.08
C GLY A 178 -2.46 5.16 -0.09
N SER A 179 -1.16 4.99 0.14
CA SER A 179 -0.16 4.99 -0.94
C SER A 179 -0.31 3.80 -1.90
N ILE A 180 -0.71 2.62 -1.41
CA ILE A 180 -0.96 1.45 -2.26
C ILE A 180 -2.20 1.70 -3.13
N ASP A 181 -3.30 2.13 -2.52
CA ASP A 181 -4.56 2.44 -3.20
C ASP A 181 -4.38 3.55 -4.26
N GLN A 182 -3.59 4.59 -3.94
CA GLN A 182 -3.19 5.61 -4.92
C GLN A 182 -2.43 4.99 -6.11
N ARG A 183 -1.42 4.15 -5.83
CA ARG A 183 -0.62 3.53 -6.88
C ARG A 183 -1.46 2.60 -7.75
N GLU A 184 -2.40 1.85 -7.16
CA GLU A 184 -3.32 0.99 -7.91
C GLU A 184 -4.19 1.81 -8.87
N ARG A 185 -4.73 2.95 -8.43
CA ARG A 185 -5.43 3.91 -9.32
C ARG A 185 -4.54 4.46 -10.43
N GLU A 186 -3.35 4.96 -10.09
CA GLU A 186 -2.45 5.59 -11.06
C GLU A 186 -1.90 4.59 -12.10
N THR A 187 -1.65 3.35 -11.69
CA THR A 187 -1.13 2.32 -12.59
C THR A 187 -2.18 1.82 -13.56
N GLN A 188 -3.48 2.00 -13.25
CA GLN A 188 -4.61 1.60 -14.08
C GLN A 188 -4.47 0.15 -14.55
N ILE A 189 -4.01 -0.75 -13.67
CA ILE A 189 -3.70 -2.13 -14.06
C ILE A 189 -4.94 -2.80 -14.62
N GLU A 190 -6.12 -2.56 -14.03
CA GLU A 190 -7.39 -3.09 -14.52
C GLU A 190 -7.77 -2.52 -15.89
N ASP A 191 -7.65 -1.21 -16.11
CA ASP A 191 -7.98 -0.60 -17.41
C ASP A 191 -7.02 -1.07 -18.50
N LYS A 192 -5.71 -1.17 -18.18
CA LYS A 192 -4.69 -1.67 -19.11
C LYS A 192 -4.88 -3.15 -19.40
N PHE A 193 -5.31 -3.94 -18.42
CA PHE A 193 -5.64 -5.35 -18.62
C PHE A 193 -6.89 -5.50 -19.48
N SER A 194 -7.89 -4.64 -19.28
CA SER A 194 -9.12 -4.61 -20.08
C SER A 194 -8.82 -4.21 -21.53
N LEU A 195 -8.04 -3.14 -21.74
CA LEU A 195 -7.51 -2.73 -23.05
C LEU A 195 -6.69 -3.84 -23.72
N PHE A 196 -5.92 -4.59 -22.94
CA PHE A 196 -5.17 -5.72 -23.46
C PHE A 196 -6.08 -6.88 -23.87
N LEU A 197 -7.11 -7.20 -23.09
CA LEU A 197 -8.11 -8.21 -23.46
C LEU A 197 -8.90 -7.77 -24.70
N ASP A 198 -9.28 -6.50 -24.80
CA ASP A 198 -9.93 -5.94 -25.99
C ASP A 198 -9.02 -6.04 -27.21
N PHE A 199 -7.74 -5.69 -27.07
CA PHE A 199 -6.74 -5.89 -28.13
C PHE A 199 -6.63 -7.36 -28.57
N LEU A 200 -6.60 -8.30 -27.62
CA LEU A 200 -6.55 -9.73 -27.94
C LEU A 200 -7.83 -10.18 -28.67
N ASN A 201 -9.01 -9.74 -28.21
CA ASN A 201 -10.29 -10.01 -28.85
C ASN A 201 -10.36 -9.45 -30.29
N ASP A 202 -9.85 -8.24 -30.49
CA ASP A 202 -9.98 -7.51 -31.76
C ASP A 202 -8.95 -7.94 -32.81
N TYR A 203 -7.72 -8.24 -32.40
CA TYR A 203 -6.59 -8.40 -33.31
C TYR A 203 -5.92 -9.77 -33.29
N VAL A 204 -6.08 -10.54 -32.22
CA VAL A 204 -5.37 -11.81 -32.04
C VAL A 204 -6.30 -13.01 -32.12
N TRP A 205 -7.52 -12.89 -31.60
CA TRP A 205 -8.49 -13.98 -31.56
C TRP A 205 -9.41 -13.99 -32.78
N SER A 206 -9.69 -15.19 -33.29
CA SER A 206 -10.67 -15.41 -34.33
C SER A 206 -12.07 -15.19 -33.77
N ARG A 207 -12.88 -14.32 -34.39
CA ARG A 207 -14.30 -14.10 -34.03
C ARG A 207 -15.17 -15.37 -34.12
N LYS A 208 -14.65 -16.46 -34.69
CA LYS A 208 -15.39 -17.71 -34.93
C LYS A 208 -14.99 -18.87 -34.02
N GLN A 209 -13.88 -18.79 -33.27
CA GLN A 209 -13.39 -19.88 -32.41
C GLN A 209 -13.15 -19.38 -31.00
N LYS A 210 -13.62 -20.12 -29.99
CA LYS A 210 -13.41 -19.77 -28.58
C LYS A 210 -11.98 -20.09 -28.15
N ILE A 211 -11.52 -19.41 -27.11
CA ILE A 211 -10.21 -19.64 -26.47
C ILE A 211 -10.08 -21.12 -26.10
N GLY A 212 -9.05 -21.79 -26.63
CA GLY A 212 -8.78 -23.22 -26.39
C GLY A 212 -9.32 -24.19 -27.45
N GLU A 213 -10.10 -23.73 -28.42
CA GLU A 213 -10.60 -24.53 -29.56
C GLU A 213 -9.72 -24.35 -30.82
N HIS A 214 -8.39 -24.34 -30.65
CA HIS A 214 -7.49 -24.32 -31.81
C HIS A 214 -7.27 -25.76 -32.30
N GLU A 215 -7.87 -26.09 -33.45
CA GLU A 215 -7.50 -27.30 -34.18
C GLU A 215 -6.08 -27.14 -34.75
N ILE A 216 -5.20 -28.09 -34.43
CA ILE A 216 -3.85 -28.13 -35.01
C ILE A 216 -4.01 -28.47 -36.50
N VAL A 217 -3.72 -27.49 -37.35
CA VAL A 217 -3.65 -27.64 -38.80
C VAL A 217 -2.20 -27.74 -39.25
N TYR A 218 -1.94 -28.64 -40.19
CA TYR A 218 -0.63 -28.83 -40.81
C TYR A 218 -0.63 -28.19 -42.19
N LEU A 219 0.54 -27.77 -42.64
CA LEU A 219 0.70 -27.05 -43.90
C LEU A 219 1.48 -27.93 -44.87
N LEU A 220 0.78 -28.51 -45.83
CA LEU A 220 1.38 -29.31 -46.88
C LEU A 220 1.85 -28.39 -48.00
N SER A 221 3.13 -28.43 -48.29
CA SER A 221 3.78 -27.64 -49.33
C SER A 221 4.26 -28.54 -50.47
N HIS A 222 3.97 -28.12 -51.71
CA HIS A 222 4.46 -28.75 -52.92
C HIS A 222 5.62 -27.94 -53.48
N HIS A 223 6.68 -28.64 -53.85
CA HIS A 223 7.93 -28.08 -54.33
C HIS A 223 8.26 -28.67 -55.70
N ASN A 224 8.70 -27.80 -56.60
CA ASN A 224 9.24 -28.21 -57.89
C ASN A 224 10.52 -29.05 -57.70
N SER A 225 10.67 -30.15 -58.44
CA SER A 225 11.80 -31.07 -58.32
C SER A 225 13.15 -30.47 -58.69
N ASP A 226 13.15 -29.45 -59.56
CA ASP A 226 14.38 -28.95 -60.19
C ASP A 226 15.00 -27.79 -59.42
N ASP A 227 14.18 -26.94 -58.79
CA ASP A 227 14.61 -25.72 -58.10
C ASP A 227 14.05 -25.59 -56.66
N PHE A 228 13.32 -26.59 -56.18
CA PHE A 228 12.71 -26.65 -54.83
C PHE A 228 11.78 -25.47 -54.48
N ARG A 229 11.39 -24.64 -55.46
CA ARG A 229 10.48 -23.53 -55.19
C ARG A 229 9.10 -24.06 -54.81
N CYS A 230 8.49 -23.43 -53.82
CA CYS A 230 7.13 -23.78 -53.42
C CYS A 230 6.15 -23.35 -54.51
N THR A 231 5.42 -24.30 -55.08
CA THR A 231 4.44 -24.06 -56.15
C THR A 231 3.02 -23.97 -55.61
N ASP A 232 2.71 -24.70 -54.54
CA ASP A 232 1.38 -24.72 -53.94
C ASP A 232 1.43 -25.07 -52.45
N VAL A 233 0.44 -24.57 -51.71
CA VAL A 233 0.32 -24.77 -50.27
C VAL A 233 -1.12 -25.07 -49.90
N GLN A 234 -1.33 -26.16 -49.16
CA GLN A 234 -2.64 -26.59 -48.70
C GLN A 234 -2.65 -26.80 -47.19
N LEU A 235 -3.73 -26.38 -46.53
CA LEU A 235 -4.00 -26.67 -45.13
C LEU A 235 -4.65 -28.06 -45.00
N ILE A 236 -4.10 -28.91 -44.14
CA ILE A 236 -4.60 -30.26 -43.85
C ILE A 236 -4.80 -30.46 -42.35
N SER A 237 -5.72 -31.36 -41.97
CA SER A 237 -5.99 -31.68 -40.56
C SER A 237 -4.96 -32.66 -39.99
N LEU A 238 -4.89 -32.77 -38.66
CA LEU A 238 -4.05 -33.76 -37.96
C LEU A 238 -4.28 -35.21 -38.43
N GLU A 239 -5.54 -35.59 -38.71
CA GLU A 239 -5.88 -36.93 -39.19
C GLU A 239 -5.32 -37.20 -40.59
N GLN A 240 -5.32 -36.19 -41.47
CA GLN A 240 -4.74 -36.26 -42.81
C GLN A 240 -3.20 -36.28 -42.75
N ALA A 241 -2.59 -35.49 -41.87
CA ALA A 241 -1.15 -35.47 -41.66
C ALA A 241 -0.61 -36.83 -41.18
N ASN A 242 -1.33 -37.51 -40.28
CA ASN A 242 -0.91 -38.81 -39.74
C ASN A 242 -1.06 -39.97 -40.74
N THR A 243 -1.88 -39.80 -41.78
CA THR A 243 -2.15 -40.83 -42.80
C THR A 243 -1.38 -40.60 -44.10
N MET A 244 -0.81 -39.41 -44.30
CA MET A 244 0.00 -39.10 -45.48
C MET A 244 1.46 -39.54 -45.31
N HIS A 245 2.02 -40.10 -46.39
CA HIS A 245 3.45 -40.26 -46.57
C HIS A 245 3.92 -39.22 -47.58
N PRO A 246 4.88 -38.35 -47.22
CA PRO A 246 5.36 -37.31 -48.13
C PRO A 246 6.01 -37.96 -49.36
N GLU A 247 5.47 -37.64 -50.54
CA GLU A 247 6.02 -38.03 -51.84
C GLU A 247 7.17 -37.09 -52.25
N ALA A 248 7.94 -37.47 -53.28
CA ALA A 248 9.04 -36.65 -53.77
C ALA A 248 8.56 -35.25 -54.19
N GLY A 249 9.09 -34.21 -53.54
CA GLY A 249 8.67 -32.82 -53.78
C GLY A 249 7.57 -32.32 -52.85
N THR A 250 7.10 -33.10 -51.86
CA THR A 250 6.15 -32.61 -50.85
C THR A 250 6.76 -32.55 -49.45
N LYS A 251 6.37 -31.53 -48.67
CA LYS A 251 6.82 -31.35 -47.29
C LYS A 251 5.67 -30.91 -46.40
N LEU A 252 5.60 -31.56 -45.23
CA LEU A 252 4.57 -31.41 -44.20
C LEU A 252 5.17 -30.78 -42.94
#